data_AF-A0AAU3UZQ8-F1
#
_entry.id   AF-A0AAU3UZQ8-F1
#
_cell.length_a   1.000
_cell.length_b   1.000
_cell.length_c   1.000
_cell.angle_alpha   90.00
_cell.angle_beta   90.00
_cell.angle_gamma   90.00
#
_symmetry.space_group_name_H-M   'P 1'
#
loop_
_entity.id
_entity.type
_entity.pdbx_description
1 polymer ?
#
loop_
_entity_poly.entity_id
_entity_poly.type
_entity_poly.pdbx_seq_one_letter_code
_entity_poly.pdbx_strand_id
1 'polypeptide(L)'
;MDNDDKERQLTHEVDVTQAEIDAHVWGPFKFVHGADGADAHGRSVASFALTVGRGRPFAMVRTDPGHWMGTRTRDQRQEEYRGHPVRLRITCRRGAEEWALARQVPKPVQIGQQP
;
A
#
# COMPACT_ATOMS: atom_id res chain seq x y z
N MET A 1 -3.57 19.39 0.77
CA MET A 1 -2.48 19.39 -0.24
C MET A 1 -1.75 18.07 -0.09
N ASP A 2 -1.98 17.15 -1.04
CA ASP A 2 -1.61 15.74 -0.96
C ASP A 2 -0.13 15.56 -1.35
N ASN A 3 0.70 15.13 -0.40
CA ASN A 3 2.15 14.94 -0.60
C ASN A 3 2.52 13.54 -1.15
N ASP A 4 1.51 12.72 -1.48
CA ASP A 4 1.70 11.38 -2.08
C ASP A 4 1.81 11.42 -3.62
N ASP A 5 1.37 12.52 -4.23
CA ASP A 5 1.35 12.74 -5.68
C ASP A 5 2.55 13.60 -6.11
N LYS A 6 3.75 13.25 -5.63
CA LYS A 6 4.98 13.85 -6.14
C LYS A 6 5.14 13.41 -7.58
N GLU A 7 5.32 14.36 -8.49
CA GLU A 7 5.65 14.11 -9.89
C GLU A 7 6.85 13.15 -9.96
N ARG A 8 6.59 11.93 -10.45
CA ARG A 8 7.51 10.78 -10.39
C ARG A 8 8.44 10.78 -11.59
N GLN A 9 9.23 11.84 -11.73
CA GLN A 9 10.28 11.89 -12.73
C GLN A 9 11.52 11.16 -12.21
N LEU A 10 12.01 10.21 -13.01
CA LEU A 10 13.32 9.58 -12.85
C LEU A 10 14.39 10.67 -12.81
N THR A 11 15.11 10.83 -11.69
CA THR A 11 16.44 11.43 -11.76
C THR A 11 17.35 10.40 -12.40
N HIS A 12 17.95 10.77 -13.54
CA HIS A 12 18.64 9.97 -14.55
C HIS A 12 19.78 9.04 -14.06
N GLU A 13 20.00 8.89 -12.76
CA GLU A 13 21.19 8.27 -12.14
C GLU A 13 20.90 6.93 -11.45
N VAL A 14 19.65 6.44 -11.47
CA VAL A 14 19.27 5.20 -10.78
C VAL A 14 18.72 4.19 -11.78
N ASP A 15 19.29 2.98 -11.79
CA ASP A 15 18.85 1.85 -12.64
C ASP A 15 17.50 1.31 -12.16
N VAL A 16 16.44 2.06 -12.42
CA VAL A 16 15.06 1.69 -12.11
C VAL A 16 14.16 2.01 -13.28
N THR A 17 13.31 1.06 -13.64
CA THR A 17 12.33 1.22 -14.71
C THR A 17 11.06 1.90 -14.20
N GLN A 18 10.31 2.55 -15.11
CA GLN A 18 8.99 3.09 -14.77
C GLN A 18 8.03 2.00 -14.28
N ALA A 19 8.12 0.79 -14.83
CA ALA A 19 7.33 -0.35 -14.40
C ALA A 19 7.59 -0.72 -12.94
N GLU A 20 8.83 -0.66 -12.47
CA GLU A 20 9.19 -0.90 -11.07
C GLU A 20 8.67 0.20 -10.13
N ILE A 21 8.73 1.46 -10.57
CA ILE A 21 8.16 2.61 -9.85
C ILE A 21 6.64 2.48 -9.71
N ASP A 22 5.97 2.06 -10.79
CA ASP A 22 4.51 1.88 -10.83
C ASP A 22 4.07 0.66 -10.02
N ALA A 23 4.87 -0.41 -10.03
CA ALA A 23 4.64 -1.60 -9.22
C ALA A 23 4.87 -1.36 -7.72
N HIS A 24 5.69 -0.37 -7.35
CA HIS A 24 6.03 -0.08 -5.97
C HIS A 24 4.80 0.39 -5.15
N VAL A 25 4.65 -0.13 -3.94
CA VAL A 25 3.67 0.36 -2.97
C VAL A 25 4.29 1.51 -2.19
N TRP A 26 3.72 2.70 -2.34
CA TRP A 26 4.28 3.90 -1.72
C TRP A 26 3.86 4.06 -0.25
N GLY A 27 2.71 3.50 0.13
CA GLY A 27 2.20 3.54 1.50
C GLY A 27 2.98 2.67 2.49
N PRO A 28 2.67 2.80 3.80
CA PRO A 28 3.40 2.14 4.87
C PRO A 28 3.24 0.62 4.90
N PHE A 29 2.22 0.07 4.23
CA PHE A 29 1.97 -1.37 4.18
C PHE A 29 1.61 -1.83 2.77
N LYS A 30 1.95 -3.08 2.48
CA LYS A 30 1.56 -3.84 1.29
C LYS A 30 0.91 -5.15 1.69
N PHE A 31 0.11 -5.75 0.81
CA PHE A 31 -0.44 -7.09 1.02
C PHE A 31 0.68 -8.14 0.98
N VAL A 32 0.52 -9.20 1.76
CA VAL A 32 1.45 -10.33 1.74
C VAL A 32 1.30 -11.07 0.40
N HIS A 33 2.38 -11.13 -0.39
CA HIS A 33 2.40 -11.88 -1.63
C HIS A 33 1.97 -13.34 -1.42
N GLY A 34 1.09 -13.84 -2.28
CA GLY A 34 0.53 -15.20 -2.20
C GLY A 34 -0.62 -15.38 -1.21
N ALA A 35 -0.91 -14.41 -0.35
CA ALA A 35 -2.10 -14.42 0.52
C ALA A 35 -3.28 -13.75 -0.19
N ASP A 36 -4.50 -14.31 -0.06
CA ASP A 36 -5.74 -13.72 -0.61
C ASP A 36 -5.68 -13.37 -2.12
N GLY A 37 -4.83 -14.05 -2.88
CA GLY A 37 -4.59 -13.75 -4.30
C GLY A 37 -3.88 -12.41 -4.52
N ALA A 38 -3.06 -11.98 -3.56
CA ALA A 38 -2.25 -10.78 -3.69
C ALA A 38 -1.28 -10.88 -4.87
N ASP A 39 -1.16 -9.78 -5.63
CA ASP A 39 -0.21 -9.71 -6.74
C ASP A 39 1.26 -9.80 -6.26
N ALA A 40 2.17 -10.00 -7.22
CA ALA A 40 3.61 -10.15 -6.97
C ALA A 40 4.23 -9.00 -6.15
N HIS A 41 3.62 -7.82 -6.18
CA HIS A 41 4.11 -6.62 -5.52
C HIS A 41 3.34 -6.28 -4.23
N GLY A 42 2.29 -7.04 -3.91
CA GLY A 42 1.41 -6.79 -2.77
C GLY A 42 0.58 -5.51 -2.91
N ARG A 43 0.31 -5.05 -4.14
CA ARG A 43 -0.42 -3.80 -4.40
C ARG A 43 -1.94 -3.99 -4.37
N SER A 44 -2.41 -5.17 -4.75
CA SER A 44 -3.81 -5.54 -4.79
C SER A 44 -4.02 -7.00 -4.37
N VAL A 45 -5.27 -7.36 -4.11
CA VAL A 45 -5.72 -8.73 -3.80
C VAL A 45 -6.76 -9.17 -4.82
N ALA A 46 -7.00 -10.48 -4.92
CA ALA A 46 -8.04 -10.99 -5.80
C ALA A 46 -9.42 -10.48 -5.39
N SER A 47 -10.29 -10.26 -6.37
CA SER A 47 -11.69 -9.90 -6.11
C SER A 47 -12.40 -10.99 -5.31
N PHE A 48 -13.26 -10.59 -4.39
CA PHE A 48 -14.03 -11.50 -3.55
C PHE A 48 -15.47 -11.02 -3.37
N ALA A 49 -16.38 -11.95 -3.09
CA ALA A 49 -17.75 -11.61 -2.75
C ALA A 49 -17.79 -10.93 -1.37
N LEU A 50 -18.31 -9.71 -1.31
CA LEU A 50 -18.47 -8.96 -0.07
C LEU A 50 -19.84 -9.27 0.53
N THR A 51 -19.87 -9.76 1.77
CA THR A 51 -21.11 -9.94 2.55
C THR A 51 -21.28 -8.78 3.52
N VAL A 52 -22.43 -8.11 3.48
CA VAL A 52 -22.75 -7.02 4.40
C VAL A 52 -22.67 -7.50 5.85
N GLY A 53 -22.05 -6.72 6.72
CA GLY A 53 -21.88 -7.04 8.14
C GLY A 53 -20.74 -8.01 8.45
N ARG A 54 -20.05 -8.56 7.44
CA ARG A 54 -18.90 -9.45 7.64
C ARG A 54 -17.60 -8.80 7.18
N GLY A 55 -16.68 -8.59 8.12
CA GLY A 55 -15.30 -8.23 7.80
C GLY A 55 -14.53 -9.42 7.22
N ARG A 56 -13.61 -9.15 6.30
CA ARG A 56 -12.60 -10.12 5.85
C ARG A 56 -11.21 -9.60 6.25
N PRO A 57 -10.44 -10.35 7.05
CA PRO A 57 -9.07 -9.96 7.36
C PRO A 57 -8.19 -10.16 6.13
N PHE A 58 -7.20 -9.27 5.95
CA PHE A 58 -6.16 -9.39 4.95
C PHE A 58 -4.80 -9.33 5.63
N ALA A 59 -3.89 -10.20 5.19
CA ALA A 59 -2.51 -10.16 5.67
C ALA A 59 -1.75 -9.01 5.00
N MET A 60 -1.14 -8.15 5.83
CA MET A 60 -0.36 -7.01 5.37
C MET A 60 0.98 -6.97 6.09
N VAL A 61 2.01 -6.51 5.39
CA VAL A 61 3.38 -6.33 5.91
C VAL A 61 3.85 -4.92 5.65
N ARG A 62 4.83 -4.46 6.44
CA ARG A 62 5.49 -3.17 6.23
C ARG A 62 6.11 -3.15 4.84
N THR A 63 5.91 -2.05 4.13
CA THR A 63 6.53 -1.87 2.81
C THR A 63 8.01 -1.58 2.95
N ASP A 64 8.84 -2.32 2.21
CA ASP A 64 10.25 -2.03 2.06
C ASP A 64 10.48 -0.84 1.11
N PRO A 65 11.51 -0.01 1.33
CA PRO A 65 11.93 0.96 0.35
C PRO A 65 12.36 0.26 -0.95
N GLY A 66 12.11 0.91 -2.09
CA GLY A 66 12.63 0.44 -3.38
C GLY A 66 14.16 0.49 -3.38
N HIS A 67 14.82 -0.39 -4.13
CA HIS A 67 16.29 -0.43 -4.20
C HIS A 67 16.89 0.88 -4.73
N TRP A 68 16.09 1.69 -5.44
CA TRP A 68 16.44 3.02 -5.96
C TRP A 68 16.23 4.17 -4.97
N MET A 69 15.69 3.92 -3.77
CA MET A 69 15.36 4.96 -2.78
C MET A 69 16.51 5.28 -1.81
N GLY A 70 17.75 4.96 -2.21
CA GLY A 70 18.95 5.13 -1.39
C GLY A 70 19.01 4.18 -0.19
N THR A 71 19.86 4.49 0.79
CA THR A 71 20.13 3.64 1.96
C THR A 71 19.04 3.71 3.05
N ARG A 72 17.81 4.12 2.72
CA ARG A 72 16.75 4.24 3.73
C ARG A 72 16.40 2.87 4.28
N THR A 73 16.25 2.78 5.60
CA THR A 73 15.79 1.55 6.24
C THR A 73 14.26 1.46 6.23
N ARG A 74 13.74 0.25 6.40
CA ARG A 74 12.30 0.01 6.59
C ARG A 74 11.73 0.85 7.74
N ASP A 75 12.47 1.01 8.83
CA ASP A 75 12.01 1.76 10.01
C ASP A 75 12.01 3.27 9.79
N GLN A 76 13.01 3.81 9.10
CA GLN A 76 13.01 5.23 8.71
C GLN A 76 11.80 5.56 7.82
N ARG A 77 11.48 4.69 6.86
CA ARG A 77 10.27 4.82 6.04
C ARG A 77 8.99 4.73 6.88
N GLN A 78 8.93 3.86 7.89
CA GLN A 78 7.76 3.77 8.77
C GLN A 78 7.52 5.04 9.58
N GLU A 79 8.59 5.72 9.99
CA GLU A 79 8.52 6.98 10.73
C GLU A 79 7.98 8.12 9.85
N GLU A 80 8.29 8.16 8.55
CA GLU A 80 7.70 9.14 7.61
C GLU A 80 6.17 9.06 7.58
N TYR A 81 5.63 7.87 7.77
CA TYR A 81 4.18 7.61 7.82
C TYR A 81 3.64 7.58 9.26
N ARG A 82 4.40 8.04 10.26
CA ARG A 82 3.89 8.18 11.63
C ARG A 82 2.77 9.22 11.62
N GLY A 83 1.64 8.87 12.25
CA GLY A 83 0.45 9.72 12.29
C GLY A 83 -0.36 9.77 10.98
N HIS A 84 0.12 9.15 9.89
CA HIS A 84 -0.61 9.12 8.62
C HIS A 84 -1.49 7.87 8.53
N PRO A 85 -2.73 7.98 8.03
CA PRO A 85 -3.60 6.83 7.84
C PRO A 85 -3.10 5.93 6.70
N VAL A 86 -3.50 4.66 6.73
CA VAL A 86 -3.36 3.76 5.58
C VAL A 86 -4.43 4.13 4.56
N ARG A 87 -4.00 4.41 3.33
CA ARG A 87 -4.91 4.73 2.22
C ARG A 87 -5.19 3.47 1.41
N LEU A 88 -6.47 3.17 1.22
CA LEU A 88 -6.95 2.04 0.42
C LEU A 88 -7.79 2.55 -0.74
N ARG A 89 -7.56 1.99 -1.92
CA ARG A 89 -8.48 2.08 -3.06
C ARG A 89 -9.24 0.77 -3.16
N ILE A 90 -10.56 0.83 -3.00
CA ILE A 90 -11.44 -0.32 -3.06
C ILE A 90 -12.19 -0.26 -4.38
N THR A 91 -11.93 -1.21 -5.27
CA THR A 91 -12.70 -1.37 -6.51
C THR A 91 -13.88 -2.30 -6.25
N CYS A 92 -15.09 -1.79 -6.43
CA CYS A 92 -16.32 -2.54 -6.27
C CYS A 92 -16.94 -2.82 -7.65
N ARG A 93 -17.55 -4.01 -7.78
CA ARG A 93 -18.28 -4.42 -8.99
C ARG A 93 -19.66 -4.94 -8.62
N ARG A 94 -20.66 -4.57 -9.41
CA ARG A 94 -22.03 -5.09 -9.32
C ARG A 94 -22.60 -5.28 -10.72
N GLY A 95 -22.68 -6.52 -11.18
CA GLY A 95 -23.06 -6.78 -12.57
C GLY A 95 -22.09 -6.10 -13.54
N ALA A 96 -22.59 -5.22 -14.39
CA ALA A 96 -21.80 -4.44 -15.33
C ALA A 96 -21.22 -3.14 -14.74
N GLU A 97 -21.61 -2.75 -13.52
CA GLU A 97 -21.16 -1.51 -12.88
C GLU A 97 -19.83 -1.72 -12.15
N GLU A 98 -18.89 -0.79 -12.32
CA GLU A 98 -17.62 -0.72 -11.57
C GLU A 98 -17.42 0.69 -11.01
N TRP A 99 -17.03 0.79 -9.74
CA TRP A 99 -16.65 2.06 -9.12
C TRP A 99 -15.50 1.87 -8.12
N ALA A 100 -14.76 2.95 -7.85
CA ALA A 100 -13.67 2.95 -6.89
C ALA A 100 -13.99 3.86 -5.70
N LEU A 101 -13.68 3.38 -4.49
CA LEU A 101 -13.76 4.15 -3.26
C LEU A 101 -12.35 4.37 -2.72
N ALA A 102 -12.01 5.62 -2.41
CA ALA A 102 -10.84 5.94 -1.59
C ALA A 102 -11.24 5.90 -0.11
N ARG A 103 -10.47 5.17 0.70
CA ARG A 103 -10.68 5.07 2.15
C ARG A 103 -9.37 5.31 2.89
N GLN A 104 -9.48 6.04 3.99
CA GLN A 104 -8.40 6.20 4.95
C GLN A 104 -8.74 5.36 6.17
N VAL A 105 -7.84 4.45 6.52
CA VAL A 105 -7.99 3.58 7.68
C VAL A 105 -6.93 3.98 8.70
N PRO A 106 -7.27 4.16 9.98
CA PRO A 106 -6.28 4.42 11.00
C PRO A 106 -5.17 3.35 10.96
N LYS A 107 -3.92 3.77 11.12
CA LYS A 107 -2.81 2.83 11.25
C LYS A 107 -3.09 1.93 12.47
N PRO A 108 -2.89 0.60 12.37
CA PRO A 108 -3.03 -0.26 13.53
C PRO A 108 -2.10 0.24 14.65
N VAL A 109 -2.65 0.50 15.84
CA VAL A 109 -1.84 0.80 17.02
C VAL A 109 -1.06 -0.47 17.33
N GLN A 110 0.27 -0.40 17.26
CA GLN A 110 1.10 -1.52 17.71
C GLN A 110 0.99 -1.58 19.24
N ILE A 111 0.16 -2.49 19.76
CA ILE A 111 0.10 -2.75 21.20
C ILE A 111 1.45 -3.35 21.59
N GLY A 112 2.30 -2.55 22.24
CA GLY A 112 3.67 -2.92 22.59
C GLY A 112 4.66 -1.76 22.75
N GLN A 113 4.28 -0.52 22.47
CA GLN A 113 5.06 0.66 22.86
C GLN A 113 4.19 1.61 23.68
N GLN A 114 4.10 1.34 24.97
CA GLN A 114 3.71 2.30 25.97
C GLN A 114 4.98 2.61 26.79
N PRO A 115 5.30 3.88 27.08
CA PRO A 115 6.46 4.23 27.90
C PRO A 115 6.36 3.65 29.31
#